data_AF-A0A933D1D7-F1
#
_entry.id   AF-A0A933D1D7-F1
#
_cell.length_a   1.000
_cell.length_b   1.000
_cell.length_c   1.000
_cell.angle_alpha   90.00
_cell.angle_beta   90.00
_cell.angle_gamma   90.00
#
_symmetry.space_group_name_H-M   'P 1'
#
loop_
_entity.id
_entity.type
_entity.pdbx_description
1 polymer ?
#
loop_
_entity_poly.entity_id
_entity_poly.type
_entity_poly.pdbx_seq_one_letter_code
_entity_poly.pdbx_strand_id
1 'polypeptide(L)'
;MSETNQNSSIESTVDIRIVGLNTDKTRKIYESDTVYEVYFELSGTPSLAWKNIFEREWKDLNPTSHQQAGWQEASIDRRFLVMHCTLQEIATHLPVLKKAVDATNKKYRQYAQEQATEQEYREDVWKQERKAVDDIAKSLRFD
;
A
#
# COMPACT_ATOMS: atom_id res chain seq x y z
N MET A 1 40.53 4.20 0.59
CA MET A 1 39.49 3.92 -0.43
C MET A 1 38.45 3.07 0.25
N SER A 2 37.33 3.67 0.65
CA SER A 2 36.22 2.95 1.28
C SER A 2 34.98 3.33 0.50
N GLU A 3 34.61 2.47 -0.44
CA GLU A 3 33.38 2.57 -1.21
C GLU A 3 32.22 2.19 -0.28
N THR A 4 31.48 3.20 0.18
CA THR A 4 30.27 2.99 0.94
C THR A 4 29.18 2.53 -0.02
N ASN A 5 28.82 1.26 0.10
CA ASN A 5 27.71 0.59 -0.57
C ASN A 5 26.41 1.43 -0.49
N GLN A 6 26.11 2.19 -1.55
CA GLN A 6 24.77 2.76 -1.75
C GLN A 6 23.87 1.69 -2.33
N ASN A 7 23.41 0.79 -1.47
CA ASN A 7 22.27 -0.07 -1.80
C ASN A 7 20.99 0.69 -1.43
N SER A 8 20.71 1.77 -2.18
CA SER A 8 19.37 2.37 -2.21
C SER A 8 18.49 1.40 -2.99
N SER A 9 17.92 0.45 -2.26
CA SER A 9 16.99 -0.52 -2.82
C SER A 9 15.79 0.24 -3.36
N ILE A 10 15.77 0.45 -4.68
CA ILE A 10 14.54 0.59 -5.44
C ILE A 10 13.69 -0.60 -5.00
N GLU A 11 12.71 -0.38 -4.13
CA GLU A 11 11.68 -1.39 -3.88
C GLU A 11 11.05 -1.62 -5.24
N SER A 12 11.44 -2.71 -5.90
CA SER A 12 10.70 -3.23 -7.04
C SER A 12 9.26 -3.35 -6.58
N THR A 13 8.37 -2.52 -7.12
CA THR A 13 6.96 -2.50 -6.75
C THR A 13 6.31 -3.75 -7.33
N VAL A 14 6.52 -4.88 -6.65
CA VAL A 14 5.90 -6.15 -7.02
C VAL A 14 4.40 -6.00 -6.77
N ASP A 15 3.62 -6.15 -7.83
CA ASP A 15 2.16 -6.08 -7.76
C ASP A 15 1.60 -7.09 -6.77
N ILE A 16 0.70 -6.60 -5.92
CA ILE A 16 -0.04 -7.42 -4.96
C ILE A 16 -1.20 -8.09 -5.69
N ARG A 17 -1.41 -9.38 -5.43
CA ARG A 17 -2.48 -10.19 -6.04
C ARG A 17 -3.22 -10.96 -4.95
N ILE A 18 -4.51 -11.19 -5.14
CA ILE A 18 -5.26 -12.15 -4.32
C ILE A 18 -4.88 -13.56 -4.80
N VAL A 19 -4.27 -14.36 -3.94
CA VAL A 19 -3.76 -15.70 -4.28
C VAL A 19 -4.67 -16.82 -3.83
N GLY A 20 -5.55 -16.58 -2.87
CA GLY A 20 -6.47 -17.60 -2.38
C GLY A 20 -7.39 -17.09 -1.29
N LEU A 21 -8.31 -17.97 -0.89
CA LEU A 21 -9.14 -17.81 0.29
C LEU A 21 -8.51 -18.63 1.43
N ASN A 22 -8.30 -18.00 2.58
CA ASN A 22 -7.81 -18.68 3.78
C ASN A 22 -9.00 -19.24 4.58
N THR A 23 -9.28 -20.53 4.39
CA THR A 23 -10.41 -21.21 5.03
C THR A 23 -10.25 -21.34 6.54
N ASP A 24 -9.02 -21.46 7.03
CA ASP A 24 -8.74 -21.66 8.46
C ASP A 24 -8.98 -20.38 9.28
N LYS A 25 -8.76 -19.21 8.68
CA LYS A 25 -9.02 -17.90 9.30
C LYS A 25 -10.45 -17.41 9.08
N THR A 26 -11.07 -17.83 7.98
CA THR A 26 -12.43 -17.42 7.64
C THR A 26 -13.40 -17.96 8.67
N ARG A 27 -14.14 -17.06 9.32
CA ARG A 27 -15.00 -17.42 10.47
C ARG A 27 -16.30 -16.65 10.46
N LYS A 28 -17.34 -17.27 11.02
CA LYS A 28 -18.63 -16.61 11.26
C LYS A 28 -18.46 -15.52 12.31
N ILE A 29 -19.12 -14.37 12.14
CA ILE A 29 -19.05 -13.26 13.11
C ILE A 29 -19.97 -13.57 14.28
N TYR A 30 -19.55 -13.20 15.50
CA TYR A 30 -20.16 -13.61 16.78
C TYR A 30 -21.64 -13.23 16.96
N GLU A 31 -22.19 -12.35 16.11
CA GLU A 31 -23.57 -11.85 16.22
C GLU A 31 -24.37 -11.94 14.91
N SER A 32 -23.83 -12.61 13.88
CA SER A 32 -24.50 -12.76 12.59
C SER A 32 -24.72 -14.22 12.27
N ASP A 33 -25.91 -14.57 11.77
CA ASP A 33 -26.19 -15.94 11.37
C ASP A 33 -25.65 -16.33 9.99
N THR A 34 -25.39 -15.35 9.14
CA THR A 34 -25.10 -15.54 7.73
C THR A 34 -23.80 -14.87 7.28
N VAL A 35 -23.28 -13.91 8.04
CA VAL A 35 -22.09 -13.13 7.68
C VAL A 35 -20.83 -13.74 8.27
N TYR A 36 -19.82 -13.85 7.40
CA TYR A 36 -18.50 -14.34 7.72
C TYR A 36 -17.49 -13.21 7.57
N GLU A 37 -16.47 -13.25 8.41
CA GLU A 37 -15.22 -12.57 8.18
C GLU A 37 -14.33 -13.45 7.30
N VAL A 38 -14.25 -13.06 6.03
CA VAL A 38 -13.62 -13.78 4.93
C VAL A 38 -12.22 -13.23 4.72
N TYR A 39 -11.22 -14.11 4.75
CA TYR A 39 -9.81 -13.74 4.63
C TYR A 39 -9.25 -14.16 3.28
N PHE A 40 -8.96 -13.20 2.41
CA PHE A 40 -8.25 -13.42 1.15
C PHE A 40 -6.75 -13.22 1.35
N GLU A 41 -5.95 -14.21 0.99
CA GLU A 41 -4.49 -14.11 1.07
C GLU A 41 -3.94 -13.28 -0.08
N LEU A 42 -3.01 -12.38 0.24
CA LEU A 42 -2.32 -11.53 -0.71
C LEU A 42 -0.93 -12.09 -1.05
N SER A 43 -0.48 -11.91 -2.29
CA SER A 43 0.85 -12.39 -2.75
C SER A 43 2.01 -11.74 -2.00
N GLY A 44 1.81 -10.57 -1.39
CA GLY A 44 2.79 -9.86 -0.58
C GLY A 44 2.13 -9.07 0.54
N THR A 45 2.94 -8.51 1.44
CA THR A 45 2.47 -7.66 2.53
C THR A 45 2.36 -6.22 2.04
N PRO A 46 1.16 -5.62 1.97
CA PRO A 46 1.01 -4.25 1.51
C PRO A 46 1.61 -3.23 2.48
N SER A 47 2.33 -2.25 1.93
CA SER A 47 2.82 -1.09 2.67
C SER A 47 1.67 -0.19 3.13
N LEU A 48 1.91 0.69 4.10
CA LEU A 48 0.89 1.64 4.58
C LEU A 48 0.37 2.53 3.44
N ALA A 49 1.26 3.01 2.57
CA ALA A 49 0.89 3.81 1.42
C ALA A 49 -0.02 3.04 0.45
N TRP A 50 0.30 1.76 0.18
CA TRP A 50 -0.56 0.91 -0.65
C TRP A 50 -1.95 0.73 -0.02
N LYS A 51 -2.03 0.47 1.29
CA LYS A 51 -3.31 0.33 2.01
C LYS A 51 -4.18 1.59 1.91
N ASN A 52 -3.57 2.75 2.11
CA ASN A 52 -4.27 4.03 2.02
C ASN A 52 -4.80 4.31 0.60
N ILE A 53 -4.10 3.85 -0.44
CA ILE A 53 -4.58 3.93 -1.82
C ILE A 53 -5.73 2.93 -2.02
N PHE A 54 -5.59 1.70 -1.55
CA PHE A 54 -6.64 0.67 -1.67
C PHE A 54 -7.96 1.12 -1.05
N GLU A 55 -7.94 1.71 0.15
CA GLU A 55 -9.15 2.21 0.81
C GLU A 55 -9.90 3.25 -0.04
N ARG A 56 -9.17 4.08 -0.80
CA ARG A 56 -9.76 5.06 -1.72
C ARG A 56 -10.31 4.39 -2.97
N GLU A 57 -9.51 3.54 -3.63
CA GLU A 57 -9.92 2.85 -4.85
C GLU A 57 -11.11 1.90 -4.60
N TRP A 58 -11.14 1.24 -3.45
CA TRP A 58 -12.27 0.40 -3.03
C TRP A 58 -13.55 1.22 -2.84
N LYS A 59 -13.43 2.36 -2.16
CA LYS A 59 -14.55 3.28 -1.95
C LYS A 59 -15.12 3.81 -3.27
N ASP A 60 -14.26 4.13 -4.23
CA ASP A 60 -14.68 4.64 -5.55
C ASP A 60 -15.36 3.55 -6.40
N LEU A 61 -14.88 2.30 -6.31
CA LEU A 61 -15.46 1.16 -7.04
C LEU A 61 -16.74 0.60 -6.40
N ASN A 62 -16.95 0.84 -5.10
CA ASN A 62 -18.10 0.35 -4.36
C ASN A 62 -18.76 1.46 -3.52
N PRO A 63 -19.44 2.42 -4.15
CA PRO A 63 -20.05 3.56 -3.46
C PRO A 63 -21.20 3.16 -2.52
N THR A 64 -21.80 1.99 -2.73
CA THR A 64 -22.86 1.41 -1.89
C THR A 64 -22.36 0.91 -0.53
N SER A 65 -21.05 0.69 -0.36
CA SER A 65 -20.44 0.34 0.94
C SER A 65 -20.69 1.37 2.04
N HIS A 66 -21.11 2.59 1.69
CA HIS A 66 -21.49 3.63 2.66
C HIS A 66 -22.94 3.55 3.15
N GLN A 67 -23.85 2.90 2.42
CA GLN A 67 -25.29 2.92 2.73
C GLN A 67 -25.74 1.77 3.65
N GLN A 68 -24.96 0.69 3.75
CA GLN A 68 -25.22 -0.39 4.71
C GLN A 68 -24.32 -0.23 5.95
N ALA A 69 -24.79 0.60 6.88
CA ALA A 69 -24.46 0.60 8.31
C ALA A 69 -23.07 0.07 8.74
N GLY A 70 -22.05 0.93 8.70
CA GLY A 70 -20.94 0.91 9.67
C GLY A 70 -19.81 -0.12 9.48
N TRP A 71 -19.88 -0.99 8.48
CA TRP A 71 -18.85 -2.01 8.24
C TRP A 71 -18.07 -1.62 6.98
N GLN A 72 -16.76 -1.35 7.12
CA GLN A 72 -15.89 -1.28 5.95
C GLN A 72 -15.88 -2.67 5.30
N GLU A 73 -16.65 -2.82 4.23
CA GLU A 73 -16.91 -4.12 3.59
C GLU A 73 -15.62 -4.84 3.20
N ALA A 74 -14.52 -4.11 2.91
CA ALA A 74 -13.20 -4.67 2.74
C ALA A 74 -12.11 -3.82 3.43
N SER A 75 -11.14 -4.47 4.08
CA SER A 75 -9.99 -3.85 4.74
C SER A 75 -8.73 -4.69 4.57
N ILE A 76 -7.55 -4.14 4.91
CA ILE A 76 -6.27 -4.84 4.82
C ILE A 76 -5.68 -5.09 6.21
N ASP A 77 -5.68 -6.36 6.64
CA ASP A 77 -4.98 -6.82 7.84
C ASP A 77 -3.70 -7.58 7.45
N ARG A 78 -2.54 -6.97 7.70
CA ARG A 78 -1.22 -7.51 7.33
C ARG A 78 -1.20 -7.99 5.86
N ARG A 79 -1.16 -9.30 5.62
CA ARG A 79 -1.10 -9.94 4.30
C ARG A 79 -2.47 -10.45 3.83
N PHE A 80 -3.55 -10.01 4.49
CA PHE A 80 -4.90 -10.43 4.18
C PHE A 80 -5.75 -9.24 3.78
N LEU A 81 -6.56 -9.45 2.75
CA LEU A 81 -7.73 -8.63 2.49
C LEU A 81 -8.90 -9.29 3.22
N VAL A 82 -9.49 -8.56 4.16
CA VAL A 82 -10.58 -9.04 5.01
C VAL A 82 -11.88 -8.43 4.51
N MET A 83 -12.89 -9.26 4.30
CA MET A 83 -14.22 -8.83 3.87
C MET A 83 -15.30 -9.45 4.75
N HIS A 84 -16.36 -8.69 5.01
CA HIS A 84 -17.53 -9.19 5.74
C HIS A 84 -18.67 -9.44 4.75
N CYS A 85 -18.93 -10.70 4.44
CA CYS A 85 -20.01 -11.08 3.51
C CYS A 85 -20.54 -12.48 3.81
N THR A 86 -21.65 -12.87 3.17
CA THR A 86 -22.07 -14.27 3.19
C THR A 86 -21.16 -15.13 2.30
N LEU A 87 -21.07 -16.44 2.56
CA LEU A 87 -20.24 -17.33 1.74
C LEU A 87 -20.68 -17.39 0.27
N GLN A 88 -21.97 -17.19 -0.01
CA GLN A 88 -22.53 -17.20 -1.35
C GLN A 88 -22.08 -15.99 -2.17
N GLU A 89 -21.83 -14.85 -1.51
CA GLU A 89 -21.45 -13.60 -2.16
C GLU A 89 -19.96 -13.52 -2.49
N ILE A 90 -19.11 -14.40 -1.91
CA ILE A 90 -17.66 -14.42 -2.16
C ILE A 90 -17.35 -14.46 -3.66
N ALA A 91 -18.07 -15.30 -4.43
CA ALA A 91 -17.87 -15.43 -5.86
C ALA A 91 -18.23 -14.15 -6.64
N THR A 92 -19.19 -13.38 -6.13
CA THR A 92 -19.64 -12.11 -6.71
C THR A 92 -18.68 -10.97 -6.39
N HIS A 93 -18.15 -10.92 -5.16
CA HIS A 93 -17.23 -9.86 -4.73
C HIS A 93 -15.80 -10.06 -5.27
N LEU A 94 -15.33 -11.30 -5.43
CA LEU A 94 -13.94 -11.57 -5.82
C LEU A 94 -13.49 -10.86 -7.11
N PRO A 95 -14.27 -10.80 -8.20
CA PRO A 95 -13.91 -10.02 -9.38
C PRO A 95 -13.78 -8.51 -9.12
N VAL A 96 -14.61 -7.94 -8.24
CA VAL A 96 -14.57 -6.51 -7.88
C VAL A 96 -13.34 -6.23 -7.01
N LEU A 97 -13.05 -7.10 -6.04
CA LEU A 97 -11.84 -7.03 -5.22
C LEU A 97 -10.57 -7.09 -6.08
N LYS A 98 -10.52 -7.98 -7.07
CA LYS A 98 -9.39 -8.05 -8.01
C LYS A 98 -9.21 -6.74 -8.78
N LYS A 99 -10.30 -6.15 -9.29
CA LYS A 99 -10.26 -4.84 -9.96
C LYS A 99 -9.73 -3.74 -9.05
N ALA A 100 -10.15 -3.72 -7.78
CA ALA A 100 -9.66 -2.75 -6.80
C ALA A 100 -8.17 -2.92 -6.50
N VAL A 101 -7.70 -4.17 -6.35
CA VAL A 101 -6.28 -4.49 -6.20
C VAL A 101 -5.47 -4.05 -7.42
N ASP A 102 -5.95 -4.31 -8.63
CA ASP A 102 -5.28 -3.91 -9.88
C ASP A 102 -5.21 -2.38 -10.03
N ALA A 103 -6.29 -1.67 -9.71
CA ALA A 103 -6.33 -0.21 -9.69
C ALA A 103 -5.35 0.37 -8.66
N THR A 104 -5.32 -0.23 -7.47
CA THR A 104 -4.39 0.15 -6.39
C THR A 104 -2.94 -0.06 -6.82
N ASN A 105 -2.60 -1.21 -7.41
CA ASN A 105 -1.25 -1.46 -7.91
C ASN A 105 -0.82 -0.41 -8.93
N LYS A 106 -1.71 -0.06 -9.87
CA LYS A 106 -1.43 0.99 -10.87
C LYS A 106 -1.13 2.34 -10.21
N LYS A 107 -1.95 2.76 -9.26
CA LYS A 107 -1.78 4.01 -8.52
C LYS A 107 -0.55 4.00 -7.61
N TYR A 108 -0.27 2.87 -6.98
CA TYR A 108 0.90 2.71 -6.13
C TYR A 108 2.20 2.80 -6.92
N ARG A 109 2.26 2.24 -8.13
CA ARG A 109 3.43 2.41 -9.02
C ARG A 109 3.67 3.88 -9.36
N GLN A 110 2.60 4.64 -9.64
CA GLN A 110 2.70 6.08 -9.90
C GLN A 110 3.22 6.83 -8.67
N TYR A 111 2.62 6.55 -7.51
CA TYR A 111 3.05 7.13 -6.23
C TYR A 111 4.53 6.83 -5.93
N ALA A 112 4.97 5.58 -6.11
CA ALA A 112 6.36 5.18 -5.86
C ALA A 112 7.34 5.89 -6.80
N GLN A 113 6.95 6.09 -8.06
CA GLN A 113 7.77 6.83 -9.03
C GLN A 113 7.87 8.32 -8.68
N GLU A 114 6.78 8.94 -8.23
CA GLU A 114 6.76 10.33 -7.76
C GLU A 114 7.67 10.51 -6.53
N GLN A 115 7.57 9.59 -5.56
CA GLN A 115 8.41 9.61 -4.36
C GLN A 115 9.90 9.45 -4.68
N ALA A 116 10.25 8.57 -5.63
CA ALA A 116 11.64 8.40 -6.06
C ALA A 116 12.20 9.69 -6.68
N THR A 117 11.41 10.34 -7.55
CA THR A 117 11.81 11.60 -8.20
C THR A 117 11.99 12.73 -7.18
N GLU A 118 11.07 12.84 -6.21
CA GLU A 118 11.17 13.87 -5.17
C GLU A 118 12.34 13.63 -4.22
N GLN A 119 12.63 12.37 -3.90
CA GLN A 119 13.80 12.01 -3.09
C GLN A 119 15.11 12.37 -3.81
N GLU A 120 15.23 12.05 -5.10
CA GLU A 120 16.40 12.44 -5.91
C GLU A 120 16.59 13.96 -5.93
N TYR A 121 15.51 14.72 -6.16
CA TYR A 121 15.55 16.18 -6.15
C TYR A 121 16.03 16.73 -4.79
N ARG A 122 15.50 16.21 -3.68
CA ARG A 122 15.89 16.63 -2.33
C ARG A 122 17.36 16.31 -2.04
N GLU A 123 17.85 15.17 -2.48
CA GLU A 123 19.26 14.81 -2.34
C GLU A 123 20.18 15.74 -3.13
N ASP A 124 19.78 16.14 -4.33
CA ASP A 124 20.55 17.09 -5.15
C ASP A 124 20.57 18.49 -4.55
N VAL A 125 19.44 18.99 -4.05
CA VAL A 125 19.38 20.25 -3.30
C VAL A 125 20.28 20.19 -2.07
N TRP A 126 20.19 19.11 -1.28
CA TRP A 126 21.02 18.93 -0.09
C TRP A 126 22.52 18.90 -0.43
N LYS A 127 22.92 18.22 -1.51
CA LYS A 127 24.33 18.20 -1.96
C LYS A 127 24.81 19.59 -2.38
N GLN A 128 23.97 20.37 -3.06
CA GLN A 128 24.29 21.74 -3.47
C GLN A 128 24.46 22.66 -2.26
N GLU A 129 23.51 22.64 -1.33
CA GLU A 129 23.58 23.40 -0.08
C GLU A 129 24.82 23.01 0.73
N ARG A 130 25.09 21.70 0.85
CA ARG A 130 26.25 21.21 1.59
C ARG A 130 27.56 21.67 0.97
N LYS A 131 27.65 21.67 -0.36
CA LYS A 131 28.82 22.20 -1.08
C LYS A 131 29.01 23.70 -0.82
N ALA A 132 27.94 24.49 -0.87
CA ALA A 132 28.01 25.92 -0.58
C ALA A 132 28.50 26.19 0.85
N VAL A 133 28.00 25.44 1.84
CA VAL A 133 28.47 25.51 3.23
C VAL A 133 29.94 25.15 3.34
N ASP A 134 30.38 24.05 2.72
CA ASP A 134 31.77 23.61 2.76
C ASP A 134 32.71 24.61 2.06
N ASP A 135 32.27 25.26 0.98
CA ASP A 135 33.04 26.29 0.27
C ASP A 135 33.20 27.56 1.12
N ILE A 136 32.14 28.01 1.80
CA ILE A 136 32.22 29.11 2.76
C ILE A 136 33.15 28.75 3.93
N ALA A 137 33.00 27.56 4.51
CA ALA A 137 33.82 27.12 5.65
C ALA A 137 35.32 27.13 5.33
N LYS A 138 35.73 26.75 4.09
CA LYS A 138 37.12 26.82 3.63
C LYS A 138 37.64 28.25 3.42
N SER A 139 36.74 29.19 3.13
CA SER A 139 37.09 30.59 2.89
C SER A 139 37.30 31.38 4.20
N LEU A 140 36.75 30.89 5.31
CA LEU A 140 36.90 31.47 6.62
C LEU A 140 38.26 31.11 7.21
N ARG A 141 38.98 32.11 7.70
CA ARG A 141 40.17 31.93 8.54
C ARG A 141 39.74 32.09 9.98
N PHE A 142 40.04 31.07 10.78
CA PHE A 142 39.81 31.09 12.22
C PHE A 142 41.19 31.29 12.86
N ASP A 143 41.48 32.56 13.15
CA ASP A 143 42.71 32.99 13.84
C ASP A 143 42.68 32.60 15.32
#